data_AF-A0A7D4A3G7-F1
#
_entry.id   AF-A0A7D4A3G7-F1
#
_cell.length_a   1.000
_cell.length_b   1.000
_cell.length_c   1.000
_cell.angle_alpha   90.00
_cell.angle_beta   90.00
_cell.angle_gamma   90.00
#
_symmetry.space_group_name_H-M   'P 1'
#
loop_
_entity.id
_entity.type
_entity.pdbx_description
1 polymer ?
#
loop_
_entity_poly.entity_id
_entity_poly.type
_entity_poly.pdbx_seq_one_letter_code
_entity_poly.pdbx_strand_id
1 'polypeptide(L)'
;MSGGSRAFARPLPGDGLVAQEGELSLVCAAPDAAAAPLVDALLAALQEVAEAGGDGAELVRRVSRALADRAGGRPPACAAAGPSGRSGLAVLVSGEASARVMLADGDEVRVAGGPHGPSERTVDGPVASLELALGGAGRAEPRLRLASGVVRGGG
;
A
#
# COMPACT_ATOMS: atom_id res chain seq x y z
N MET A 1 16.80 -29.75 -25.57
CA MET A 1 16.92 -28.57 -24.69
C MET A 1 15.79 -27.61 -25.02
N SER A 2 14.66 -27.71 -24.31
CA SER A 2 13.53 -26.79 -24.52
C SER A 2 13.57 -25.71 -23.44
N GLY A 3 13.85 -24.48 -23.87
CA GLY A 3 13.78 -23.30 -23.01
C GLY A 3 12.33 -23.09 -22.57
N GLY A 4 12.07 -23.31 -21.28
CA GLY A 4 10.77 -23.00 -20.69
C GLY A 4 10.52 -21.50 -20.75
N SER A 5 9.53 -21.09 -21.53
CA SER A 5 9.01 -19.72 -21.46
C SER A 5 8.43 -19.51 -20.06
N ARG A 6 9.06 -18.65 -19.26
CA ARG A 6 8.47 -18.17 -18.01
C ARG A 6 7.23 -17.35 -18.37
N ALA A 7 6.05 -17.84 -18.00
CA ALA A 7 4.84 -17.06 -18.08
C ALA A 7 4.95 -15.89 -17.10
N PHE A 8 4.95 -14.65 -17.60
CA PHE A 8 4.95 -13.45 -16.78
C PHE A 8 3.50 -12.98 -16.59
N ALA A 9 3.10 -12.75 -15.34
CA ALA A 9 1.84 -12.08 -15.05
C ALA A 9 1.94 -10.63 -15.56
N ARG A 10 1.05 -10.24 -16.48
CA ARG A 10 0.90 -8.86 -16.92
C ARG A 10 -0.22 -8.21 -16.13
N PRO A 11 0.06 -7.25 -15.24
CA PRO A 11 -1.00 -6.45 -14.65
C PRO A 11 -1.74 -5.71 -15.76
N LEU A 12 -3.08 -5.75 -15.68
CA LEU A 12 -3.94 -5.01 -16.58
C LEU A 12 -4.05 -3.56 -16.09
N PRO A 13 -4.20 -2.59 -17.00
CA PRO A 13 -4.40 -1.21 -16.61
C PRO A 13 -5.70 -1.09 -15.80
N GLY A 14 -5.54 -0.70 -14.54
CA GLY A 14 -6.58 -0.11 -13.71
C GLY A 14 -6.16 1.31 -13.35
N ASP A 15 -7.09 2.11 -12.88
CA ASP A 15 -6.79 3.52 -12.60
C ASP A 15 -5.90 3.65 -11.33
N GLY A 16 -5.87 2.68 -10.43
CA GLY A 16 -4.99 2.73 -9.25
C GLY A 16 -3.49 2.47 -9.48
N LEU A 17 -2.71 2.83 -8.47
CA LEU A 17 -1.29 2.60 -8.29
C LEU A 17 -1.08 1.47 -7.28
N VAL A 18 -0.25 0.48 -7.60
CA VAL A 18 0.29 -0.50 -6.66
C VAL A 18 1.80 -0.44 -6.74
N ALA A 19 2.47 -0.20 -5.63
CA ALA A 19 3.91 -0.12 -5.54
C ALA A 19 4.41 -0.96 -4.36
N GLN A 20 5.54 -1.63 -4.56
CA GLN A 20 6.18 -2.42 -3.53
C GLN A 20 7.70 -2.26 -3.63
N GLU A 21 8.35 -1.94 -2.51
CA GLU A 21 9.79 -1.91 -2.41
C GLU A 21 10.22 -2.65 -1.14
N GLY A 22 10.89 -3.80 -1.34
CA GLY A 22 11.15 -4.74 -0.24
C GLY A 22 9.85 -5.21 0.42
N GLU A 23 9.73 -4.97 1.73
CA GLU A 23 8.55 -5.29 2.55
C GLU A 23 7.57 -4.12 2.69
N LEU A 24 7.86 -2.99 2.05
CA LEU A 24 6.98 -1.82 2.03
C LEU A 24 5.98 -1.94 0.88
N SER A 25 4.72 -1.67 1.17
CA SER A 25 3.62 -1.71 0.19
C SER A 25 2.84 -0.41 0.19
N LEU A 26 2.44 0.03 -1.01
CA LEU A 26 1.59 1.20 -1.23
C LEU A 26 0.53 0.86 -2.29
N VAL A 27 -0.73 1.14 -1.99
CA VAL A 27 -1.86 1.02 -2.91
C VAL A 27 -2.64 2.32 -2.88
N CYS A 28 -2.91 2.94 -4.02
CA CYS A 28 -3.69 4.18 -4.11
C CYS A 28 -4.62 4.14 -5.32
N ALA A 29 -5.83 4.67 -5.20
CA ALA A 29 -6.68 4.96 -6.36
C ALA A 29 -6.01 6.03 -7.24
N ALA A 30 -6.27 6.01 -8.57
CA ALA A 30 -5.82 7.06 -9.48
C ALA A 30 -6.16 8.40 -8.87
N PRO A 31 -5.16 9.20 -8.51
CA PRO A 31 -5.46 10.57 -8.29
C PRO A 31 -5.35 11.22 -9.71
N ASP A 32 -6.26 12.13 -10.01
CA ASP A 32 -6.37 12.80 -11.32
C ASP A 32 -5.04 13.41 -11.83
N ALA A 33 -5.00 13.94 -13.06
CA ALA A 33 -3.78 14.59 -13.57
C ALA A 33 -3.25 15.71 -12.64
N ALA A 34 -4.14 16.35 -11.87
CA ALA A 34 -3.81 17.34 -10.85
C ALA A 34 -3.08 16.75 -9.62
N ALA A 35 -3.04 15.43 -9.51
CA ALA A 35 -2.43 14.70 -8.42
C ALA A 35 -1.12 13.97 -8.76
N ALA A 36 -0.56 14.19 -9.96
CA ALA A 36 0.78 13.71 -10.28
C ALA A 36 1.82 14.08 -9.18
N PRO A 37 1.83 15.30 -8.62
CA PRO A 37 2.77 15.62 -7.53
C PRO A 37 2.57 14.79 -6.25
N LEU A 38 1.33 14.38 -5.97
CA LEU A 38 1.04 13.49 -4.84
C LEU A 38 1.58 12.08 -5.13
N VAL A 39 1.35 11.55 -6.33
CA VAL A 39 1.88 10.24 -6.72
C VAL A 39 3.40 10.22 -6.64
N ASP A 40 4.05 11.25 -7.16
CA ASP A 40 5.50 11.38 -7.13
C ASP A 40 6.01 11.45 -5.68
N ALA A 41 5.35 12.22 -4.81
CA ALA A 41 5.69 12.29 -3.38
C ALA A 41 5.52 10.96 -2.66
N LEU A 42 4.45 10.20 -2.97
CA LEU A 42 4.21 8.89 -2.38
C LEU A 42 5.22 7.84 -2.83
N LEU A 43 5.57 7.83 -4.12
CA LEU A 43 6.60 6.94 -4.67
C LEU A 43 8.00 7.28 -4.15
N ALA A 44 8.32 8.58 -4.05
CA ALA A 44 9.57 9.03 -3.43
C ALA A 44 9.65 8.61 -1.97
N ALA A 45 8.57 8.77 -1.20
CA ALA A 45 8.53 8.31 0.19
C ALA A 45 8.75 6.80 0.31
N LEU A 46 8.13 5.99 -0.56
CA LEU A 46 8.34 4.55 -0.58
C LEU A 46 9.81 4.18 -0.85
N GLN A 47 10.39 4.75 -1.89
CA GLN A 47 11.77 4.47 -2.29
C GLN A 47 12.77 4.91 -1.21
N GLU A 48 12.66 6.13 -0.72
CA GLU A 48 13.59 6.67 0.27
C GLU A 48 13.56 5.87 1.59
N VAL A 49 12.38 5.39 2.00
CA VAL A 49 12.27 4.55 3.21
C VAL A 49 12.83 3.16 2.97
N ALA A 50 12.60 2.58 1.79
CA ALA A 50 13.21 1.29 1.42
C ALA A 50 14.74 1.38 1.43
N GLU A 51 15.31 2.44 0.85
CA GLU A 51 16.75 2.71 0.84
C GLU A 51 17.31 2.96 2.25
N ALA A 52 16.51 3.53 3.16
CA ALA A 52 16.87 3.77 4.56
C ALA A 52 16.69 2.54 5.48
N GLY A 53 16.34 1.38 4.94
CA GLY A 53 16.23 0.13 5.70
C GLY A 53 14.81 -0.34 6.01
N GLY A 54 13.79 0.32 5.46
CA GLY A 54 12.42 -0.23 5.40
C GLY A 54 11.57 -0.07 6.66
N ASP A 55 11.73 1.02 7.41
CA ASP A 55 10.86 1.31 8.57
C ASP A 55 9.44 1.72 8.13
N GLY A 56 8.46 0.84 8.34
CA GLY A 56 7.06 1.09 8.03
C GLY A 56 6.45 2.25 8.81
N ALA A 57 6.91 2.54 10.04
CA ALA A 57 6.42 3.70 10.79
C ALA A 57 6.88 5.01 10.13
N GLU A 58 8.09 5.02 9.56
CA GLU A 58 8.58 6.13 8.75
C GLU A 58 7.74 6.30 7.47
N LEU A 59 7.44 5.20 6.78
CA LEU A 59 6.60 5.22 5.58
C LEU A 59 5.22 5.80 5.89
N VAL A 60 4.54 5.28 6.91
CA VAL A 60 3.22 5.74 7.35
C VAL A 60 3.23 7.24 7.62
N ARG A 61 4.23 7.74 8.35
CA ARG A 61 4.35 9.16 8.65
C ARG A 61 4.53 10.03 7.41
N ARG A 62 5.38 9.61 6.46
CA ARG A 62 5.64 10.36 5.21
C ARG A 62 4.42 10.36 4.29
N VAL A 63 3.74 9.22 4.17
CA VAL A 63 2.50 9.10 3.40
C VAL A 63 1.39 9.97 4.01
N SER A 64 1.23 9.92 5.33
CA SER A 64 0.26 10.76 6.05
C SER A 64 0.48 12.25 5.78
N ARG A 65 1.73 12.70 5.83
CA ARG A 65 2.12 14.07 5.50
C ARG A 65 1.80 14.43 4.04
N ALA A 66 2.19 13.58 3.08
CA ALA A 66 1.91 13.82 1.67
C ALA A 66 0.41 13.93 1.38
N LEU A 67 -0.43 13.13 2.06
CA LEU A 67 -1.88 13.20 1.97
C LEU A 67 -2.44 14.48 2.61
N ALA A 68 -1.88 14.92 3.73
CA ALA A 68 -2.30 16.15 4.44
C ALA A 68 -1.91 17.44 3.68
N ASP A 69 -0.77 17.44 2.99
CA ASP A 69 -0.26 18.59 2.22
C ASP A 69 -1.07 18.83 0.93
N ARG A 70 -1.96 17.91 0.55
CA ARG A 70 -2.88 18.08 -0.58
C ARG A 70 -3.95 19.13 -0.26
N ALA A 71 -3.97 20.21 -1.03
CA ALA A 71 -5.04 21.20 -0.96
C ALA A 71 -6.34 20.70 -1.62
N GLY A 72 -7.41 20.58 -0.83
CA GLY A 72 -8.79 20.41 -1.31
C GLY A 72 -9.25 18.98 -1.60
N GLY A 73 -10.56 18.75 -1.41
CA GLY A 73 -11.25 17.50 -1.74
C GLY A 73 -11.22 16.42 -0.65
N ARG A 74 -11.96 15.34 -0.88
CA ARG A 74 -11.91 14.12 -0.06
C ARG A 74 -10.54 13.44 -0.26
N PRO A 75 -9.91 12.92 0.81
CA PRO A 75 -8.64 12.20 0.66
C PRO A 75 -8.79 11.04 -0.32
N PRO A 76 -7.81 10.81 -1.22
CA PRO A 76 -7.85 9.67 -2.13
C PRO A 76 -7.87 8.38 -1.32
N ALA A 77 -8.45 7.33 -1.89
CA ALA A 77 -8.35 5.99 -1.33
C ALA A 77 -6.88 5.55 -1.44
N CYS A 78 -6.16 5.50 -0.33
CA CYS A 78 -4.78 5.05 -0.27
C CYS A 78 -4.57 4.17 0.94
N ALA A 79 -3.70 3.17 0.81
CA ALA A 79 -3.24 2.32 1.88
C ALA A 79 -1.73 2.13 1.77
N ALA A 80 -1.02 2.23 2.89
CA ALA A 80 0.40 1.96 2.97
C ALA A 80 0.68 1.05 4.16
N ALA A 81 1.66 0.16 4.01
CA ALA A 81 2.07 -0.71 5.09
C ALA A 81 3.55 -1.08 5.00
N GLY A 82 4.15 -1.37 6.15
CA GLY A 82 5.52 -1.86 6.23
C GLY A 82 5.88 -2.39 7.63
N PRO A 83 7.01 -3.10 7.76
CA PRO A 83 7.47 -3.63 9.04
C PRO A 83 7.64 -2.53 10.08
N SER A 84 7.27 -2.78 11.32
CA SER A 84 7.43 -1.82 12.43
C SER A 84 7.95 -2.53 13.66
N GLY A 85 9.04 -2.02 14.23
CA GLY A 85 9.70 -2.65 15.37
C GLY A 85 10.30 -4.03 15.00
N ARG A 86 10.24 -4.98 15.95
CA ARG A 86 10.89 -6.30 15.78
C ARG A 86 10.10 -7.30 14.94
N SER A 87 8.77 -7.23 14.96
CA SER A 87 7.90 -8.19 14.28
C SER A 87 6.53 -7.62 13.91
N GLY A 88 6.28 -6.33 14.17
CA GLY A 88 5.00 -5.70 13.93
C GLY A 88 4.87 -5.10 12.54
N LEU A 89 3.75 -4.43 12.33
CA LEU A 89 3.39 -3.80 11.07
C LEU A 89 2.79 -2.42 11.34
N ALA A 90 3.29 -1.40 10.66
CA ALA A 90 2.63 -0.11 10.61
C ALA A 90 1.74 -0.05 9.37
N VAL A 91 0.54 0.48 9.53
CA VAL A 91 -0.49 0.58 8.48
C VAL A 91 -1.10 1.97 8.48
N LEU A 92 -1.27 2.54 7.30
CA LEU A 92 -2.08 3.73 7.05
C LEU A 92 -3.16 3.41 6.03
N VAL A 93 -4.37 3.92 6.25
CA VAL A 93 -5.46 3.89 5.26
C VAL A 93 -6.14 5.25 5.19
N SER A 94 -6.53 5.70 4.00
CA SER A 94 -7.26 6.95 3.78
C SER A 94 -8.40 6.76 2.78
N GLY A 95 -9.39 7.65 2.80
CA GLY A 95 -10.54 7.58 1.91
C GLY A 95 -11.33 6.27 2.10
N GLU A 96 -11.68 5.61 0.99
CA GLU A 96 -12.39 4.33 0.99
C GLU A 96 -11.44 3.11 1.02
N ALA A 97 -10.16 3.31 1.35
CA ALA A 97 -9.22 2.21 1.48
C ALA A 97 -9.41 1.46 2.81
N SER A 98 -9.03 0.19 2.82
CA SER A 98 -9.04 -0.65 4.01
C SER A 98 -7.82 -1.56 4.04
N ALA A 99 -7.48 -1.99 5.26
CA ALA A 99 -6.45 -2.96 5.52
C ALA A 99 -6.97 -4.05 6.45
N ARG A 100 -6.64 -5.29 6.12
CA ARG A 100 -6.91 -6.47 6.95
C ARG A 100 -5.58 -7.14 7.27
N VAL A 101 -5.25 -7.22 8.54
CA VAL A 101 -4.03 -7.84 9.04
C VAL A 101 -4.43 -9.09 9.81
N MET A 102 -3.92 -10.25 9.36
CA MET A 102 -4.01 -11.50 10.11
C MET A 102 -2.69 -11.75 10.83
N LEU A 103 -2.76 -11.93 12.13
CA LEU A 103 -1.61 -12.29 12.97
C LEU A 103 -1.40 -13.80 12.97
N ALA A 104 -0.17 -14.21 13.28
CA ALA A 104 0.23 -15.62 13.29
C ALA A 104 -0.47 -16.45 14.39
N ASP A 105 -1.02 -15.80 15.41
CA ASP A 105 -1.84 -16.41 16.46
C ASP A 105 -3.32 -16.58 16.06
N GLY A 106 -3.71 -16.04 14.91
CA GLY A 106 -5.07 -16.10 14.36
C GLY A 106 -5.90 -14.85 14.61
N ASP A 107 -5.39 -13.85 15.34
CA ASP A 107 -6.10 -12.59 15.56
C ASP A 107 -6.18 -11.75 14.28
N GLU A 108 -7.27 -10.99 14.15
CA GLU A 108 -7.55 -10.14 12.99
C GLU A 108 -7.66 -8.68 13.40
N VAL A 109 -6.87 -7.82 12.76
CA VAL A 109 -6.96 -6.36 12.89
C VAL A 109 -7.47 -5.77 11.59
N ARG A 110 -8.56 -5.01 11.67
CA ARG A 110 -9.11 -4.24 10.55
C ARG A 110 -8.85 -2.76 10.75
N VAL A 111 -8.37 -2.11 9.70
CA VAL A 111 -8.20 -0.66 9.64
C VAL A 111 -9.01 -0.17 8.45
N ALA A 112 -9.91 0.78 8.67
CA ALA A 112 -10.70 1.39 7.61
C ALA A 112 -10.40 2.88 7.55
N GLY A 113 -10.32 3.42 6.33
CA GLY A 113 -10.28 4.86 6.13
C GLY A 113 -11.60 5.52 6.53
N GLY A 114 -11.58 6.83 6.63
CA GLY A 114 -12.76 7.60 7.00
C GLY A 114 -12.78 8.99 6.35
N PRO A 115 -13.90 9.72 6.48
CA PRO A 115 -14.07 11.04 5.89
C PRO A 115 -13.18 12.13 6.55
N HIS A 116 -12.59 11.83 7.70
CA HIS A 116 -11.86 12.79 8.54
C HIS A 116 -10.34 12.78 8.34
N GLY A 117 -9.83 12.03 7.36
CA GLY A 117 -8.40 11.94 7.08
C GLY A 117 -7.86 10.51 7.18
N PRO A 118 -6.53 10.34 7.05
CA PRO A 118 -5.88 9.04 7.17
C PRO A 118 -6.05 8.47 8.59
N SER A 119 -6.23 7.16 8.66
CA SER A 119 -6.21 6.37 9.90
C SER A 119 -4.93 5.55 9.93
N GLU A 120 -4.21 5.65 11.05
CA GLU A 120 -2.93 4.97 11.26
C GLU A 120 -3.07 3.92 12.36
N ARG A 121 -2.40 2.79 12.18
CA ARG A 121 -2.39 1.69 13.14
C ARG A 121 -1.05 0.99 13.14
N THR A 122 -0.46 0.84 14.31
CA THR A 122 0.61 -0.15 14.55
C THR A 122 -0.02 -1.43 15.08
N VAL A 123 0.34 -2.54 14.47
CA VAL A 123 -0.04 -3.89 14.88
C VAL A 123 1.21 -4.57 15.42
N ASP A 124 1.15 -5.01 16.67
CA ASP A 124 2.25 -5.70 17.32
C ASP A 124 2.15 -7.22 17.08
N GLY A 125 3.31 -7.86 16.88
CA GLY A 125 3.40 -9.30 16.73
C GLY A 125 3.44 -9.78 15.27
N PRO A 126 3.87 -11.05 15.04
CA PRO A 126 4.15 -11.57 13.71
C PRO A 126 2.89 -11.59 12.82
N VAL A 127 3.01 -11.01 11.63
CA VAL A 127 1.93 -10.98 10.63
C VAL A 127 1.97 -12.22 9.74
N ALA A 128 0.84 -12.92 9.62
CA ALA A 128 0.67 -14.05 8.72
C ALA A 128 0.21 -13.62 7.32
N SER A 129 -0.65 -12.61 7.23
CA SER A 129 -1.05 -12.03 5.95
C SER A 129 -1.53 -10.59 6.09
N LEU A 130 -1.26 -9.81 5.05
CA LEU A 130 -1.75 -8.45 4.87
C LEU A 130 -2.59 -8.37 3.58
N GLU A 131 -3.76 -7.77 3.68
CA GLU A 131 -4.58 -7.39 2.53
C GLU A 131 -4.83 -5.88 2.58
N LEU A 132 -4.45 -5.17 1.51
CA LEU A 132 -4.74 -3.77 1.29
C LEU A 132 -5.75 -3.68 0.14
N ALA A 133 -6.88 -3.01 0.37
CA ALA A 133 -7.97 -2.93 -0.60
C ALA A 133 -8.45 -1.50 -0.79
N LEU A 134 -8.78 -1.16 -2.03
CA LEU A 134 -9.50 0.06 -2.40
C LEU A 134 -11.00 -0.22 -2.50
N GLY A 135 -11.83 0.80 -2.37
CA GLY A 135 -13.27 0.67 -2.56
C GLY A 135 -13.61 0.14 -3.96
N GLY A 136 -14.30 -0.99 -4.04
CA GLY A 136 -14.65 -1.64 -5.30
C GLY A 136 -13.65 -2.68 -5.81
N ALA A 137 -12.57 -2.93 -5.06
CA ALA A 137 -11.54 -3.89 -5.45
C ALA A 137 -12.10 -5.30 -5.69
N GLY A 138 -11.61 -5.93 -6.76
CA GLY A 138 -11.93 -7.31 -7.09
C GLY A 138 -11.24 -8.32 -6.17
N ARG A 139 -11.56 -9.61 -6.33
CA ARG A 139 -10.88 -10.68 -5.58
C ARG A 139 -9.41 -10.76 -6.02
N ALA A 140 -8.49 -10.82 -5.05
CA ALA A 140 -7.07 -11.01 -5.31
C ALA A 140 -6.81 -12.28 -6.15
N GLU A 141 -6.05 -12.14 -7.24
CA GLU A 141 -5.59 -13.25 -8.07
C GLU A 141 -4.39 -13.94 -7.38
N PRO A 142 -4.52 -15.21 -6.92
CA PRO A 142 -3.47 -15.86 -6.13
C PRO A 142 -2.12 -16.00 -6.83
N ARG A 143 -2.09 -15.97 -8.16
CA ARG A 143 -0.86 -16.09 -8.96
C ARG A 143 -0.16 -14.75 -9.19
N LEU A 144 -0.84 -13.62 -8.97
CA LEU A 144 -0.27 -12.30 -9.15
C LEU A 144 0.59 -11.96 -7.93
N ARG A 145 1.88 -11.69 -8.17
CA ARG A 145 2.86 -11.35 -7.15
C ARG A 145 3.75 -10.23 -7.68
N LEU A 146 3.86 -9.16 -6.90
CA LEU A 146 4.85 -8.11 -7.10
C LEU A 146 5.97 -8.35 -6.10
N ALA A 147 7.20 -8.51 -6.57
CA ALA A 147 8.36 -8.71 -5.68
C ALA A 147 9.02 -7.36 -5.33
N SER A 148 9.11 -6.47 -6.33
CA SER A 148 9.47 -5.07 -6.20
C SER A 148 9.01 -4.28 -7.43
N GLY A 149 9.02 -2.95 -7.34
CA GLY A 149 8.69 -2.03 -8.42
C GLY A 149 7.27 -1.49 -8.35
N VAL A 150 6.90 -0.75 -9.40
CA VAL A 150 5.64 0.00 -9.51
C VAL A 150 4.80 -0.53 -10.66
N VAL A 151 3.53 -0.79 -10.39
CA VAL A 151 2.54 -1.24 -11.37
C VAL A 151 1.35 -0.28 -11.35
N ARG A 152 0.97 0.20 -12.54
CA ARG A 152 -0.39 0.75 -12.72
C ARG A 152 -1.35 -0.43 -12.77
N GLY A 153 -2.25 -0.50 -11.81
CA GLY A 153 -3.07 -1.68 -11.58
C GLY A 153 -3.64 -1.71 -10.18
N GLY A 154 -4.40 -0.69 -9.80
CA GLY A 154 -5.38 -0.80 -8.73
C GLY A 154 -6.76 -0.86 -9.38
N GLY A 155 -7.38 -2.04 -9.32
CA GLY A 155 -8.78 -2.26 -9.62
C GLY A 155 -9.51 -2.58 -8.34
#